data_AF-A0A537IEG2-F1
#
_entry.id   AF-A0A537IEG2-F1
#
_cell.length_a   1.000
_cell.length_b   1.000
_cell.length_c   1.000
_cell.angle_alpha   90.00
_cell.angle_beta   90.00
_cell.angle_gamma   90.00
#
_symmetry.space_group_name_H-M   'P 1'
#
loop_
_entity.id
_entity.type
_entity.pdbx_description
1 polymer ?
#
loop_
_entity_poly.entity_id
_entity_poly.type
_entity_poly.pdbx_seq_one_letter_code
_entity_poly.pdbx_strand_id
1 'polypeptide(L)'
;MKQIRPFLLVAALSLASFGLMAQAEKQSTIPRWVPDNGYWVLESNIHQPLDHVIRFYNNDNTLIYTETVTGMKINLKKKKVKMKLKIALESALTAWEKNKIPEENKAYVSTAFR
;
A
#
# COMPACT_ATOMS: atom_id res chain seq x y z
N MET A 1 -67.66 0.31 -14.18
CA MET A 1 -66.62 0.86 -13.27
C MET A 1 -65.96 -0.28 -12.51
N LYS A 2 -64.69 -0.65 -12.76
CA LYS A 2 -63.97 -1.59 -11.88
C LYS A 2 -62.43 -1.53 -12.10
N GLN A 3 -61.77 -0.93 -11.12
CA GLN A 3 -60.54 -1.41 -10.44
C GLN A 3 -59.21 -1.61 -11.22
N ILE A 4 -58.88 -0.82 -12.25
CA ILE A 4 -57.56 -0.91 -12.91
C ILE A 4 -56.49 0.01 -12.28
N ARG A 5 -56.90 0.96 -11.41
CA ARG A 5 -56.02 2.02 -10.89
C ARG A 5 -55.00 1.62 -9.81
N PRO A 6 -55.23 0.67 -8.89
CA PRO A 6 -54.23 0.38 -7.85
C PRO A 6 -53.07 -0.48 -8.38
N PHE A 7 -53.27 -1.26 -9.45
CA PHE A 7 -52.25 -2.18 -9.97
C PHE A 7 -51.11 -1.45 -10.69
N LEU A 8 -51.41 -0.37 -11.41
CA LEU A 8 -50.40 0.47 -12.09
C LEU A 8 -49.53 1.25 -11.09
N LEU A 9 -50.09 1.65 -9.95
CA LEU A 9 -49.35 2.33 -8.88
C LEU A 9 -48.38 1.39 -8.15
N VAL A 10 -48.81 0.15 -7.88
CA VAL A 10 -47.93 -0.85 -7.25
C VAL A 10 -46.78 -1.24 -8.18
N ALA A 11 -47.03 -1.40 -9.48
CA ALA A 11 -46.01 -1.72 -10.47
C ALA A 11 -44.96 -0.59 -10.62
N ALA A 12 -45.40 0.67 -10.65
CA ALA A 12 -44.49 1.82 -10.70
C ALA A 12 -43.61 1.92 -9.43
N LEU A 13 -44.16 1.57 -8.27
CA LEU A 13 -43.42 1.56 -7.01
C LEU A 13 -42.40 0.40 -6.94
N SER A 14 -42.66 -0.72 -7.62
CA SER A 14 -41.73 -1.86 -7.64
C SER A 14 -40.52 -1.65 -8.56
N LEU A 15 -40.68 -0.88 -9.65
CA LEU A 15 -39.60 -0.54 -10.58
C LEU A 15 -38.59 0.47 -9.98
N ALA A 16 -39.01 1.33 -9.05
CA ALA A 16 -38.13 2.28 -8.38
C ALA A 16 -37.16 1.63 -7.37
N SER A 17 -37.50 0.46 -6.83
CA SER A 17 -36.73 -0.23 -5.79
C SER A 17 -35.43 -0.88 -6.30
N PHE A 18 -35.32 -1.15 -7.61
CA PHE A 18 -34.15 -1.83 -8.18
C PHE A 18 -32.96 -0.89 -8.47
N GLY A 19 -33.17 0.42 -8.52
CA GLY A 19 -32.11 1.40 -8.82
C GLY A 19 -31.13 1.66 -7.67
N LEU A 20 -31.53 1.39 -6.42
CA LEU A 20 -30.74 1.72 -5.24
C LEU A 20 -29.62 0.72 -4.91
N MET A 21 -29.63 -0.50 -5.48
CA MET A 21 -28.58 -1.50 -5.25
C MET A 21 -27.36 -1.37 -6.18
N ALA A 22 -27.43 -0.53 -7.23
CA ALA A 22 -26.35 -0.36 -8.19
C ALA A 22 -25.25 0.61 -7.71
N GLN A 23 -25.49 1.38 -6.65
CA GLN A 23 -24.50 2.26 -6.02
C GLN A 23 -23.75 1.55 -4.88
N ALA A 24 -23.31 0.32 -5.11
CA ALA A 24 -22.18 -0.19 -4.34
C ALA A 24 -20.94 0.49 -4.93
N GLU A 25 -20.53 1.62 -4.33
CA GLU A 25 -19.26 2.27 -4.65
C GLU A 25 -18.19 1.17 -4.71
N LYS A 26 -17.56 1.00 -5.89
CA LYS A 26 -16.33 0.23 -5.99
C LYS A 26 -15.29 1.00 -5.20
N GLN A 27 -15.24 0.75 -3.89
CA GLN A 27 -14.15 1.18 -3.03
C GLN A 27 -12.88 0.72 -3.74
N SER A 28 -12.11 1.66 -4.29
CA SER A 28 -10.78 1.39 -4.77
C SER A 28 -10.00 0.89 -3.55
N THR A 29 -9.88 -0.43 -3.43
CA THR A 29 -9.18 -1.05 -2.32
C THR A 29 -7.70 -0.86 -2.57
N ILE A 30 -7.18 0.30 -2.18
CA ILE A 30 -5.74 0.56 -2.15
C ILE A 30 -5.11 -0.65 -1.44
N PRO A 31 -4.19 -1.38 -2.11
CA PRO A 31 -3.66 -2.59 -1.52
C PRO A 31 -2.97 -2.27 -0.20
N ARG A 32 -3.21 -3.09 0.84
CA ARG A 32 -2.64 -2.88 2.19
C ARG A 32 -1.12 -2.70 2.27
N TRP A 33 -0.38 -3.14 1.25
CA TRP A 33 1.08 -3.01 1.19
C TRP A 33 1.55 -1.65 0.67
N VAL A 34 0.64 -0.81 0.16
CA VAL A 34 0.93 0.57 -0.18
C VAL A 34 1.10 1.34 1.14
N PRO A 35 2.25 2.03 1.35
CA PRO A 35 2.46 2.88 2.52
C PRO A 35 1.69 4.20 2.36
N ASP A 36 1.28 4.80 3.48
CA ASP A 36 0.54 6.08 3.48
C ASP A 36 1.49 7.30 3.47
N ASN A 37 2.68 7.17 4.09
CA ASN A 37 3.59 8.29 4.39
C ASN A 37 4.96 8.19 3.70
N GLY A 38 5.04 7.58 2.52
CA GLY A 38 6.26 7.53 1.74
C GLY A 38 6.27 6.39 0.75
N TYR A 39 7.44 6.14 0.18
CA TYR A 39 7.62 5.06 -0.78
C TYR A 39 9.01 4.44 -0.65
N TRP A 40 9.14 3.26 -1.24
CA TRP A 40 10.39 2.53 -1.32
C TRP A 40 10.74 2.25 -2.79
N VAL A 41 12.04 2.23 -3.07
CA VAL A 41 12.61 1.87 -4.36
C VAL A 41 13.54 0.68 -4.15
N LEU A 42 13.40 -0.33 -5.01
CA LEU A 42 14.30 -1.48 -5.06
C LEU A 42 15.07 -1.41 -6.37
N GLU A 43 16.37 -1.24 -6.28
CA GLU A 43 17.29 -1.34 -7.40
C GLU A 43 17.94 -2.72 -7.40
N SER A 44 17.95 -3.36 -8.57
CA SER A 44 18.58 -4.64 -8.79
C SER A 44 19.37 -4.63 -10.09
N ASN A 45 20.47 -5.37 -10.12
CA ASN A 45 21.28 -5.55 -11.32
C ASN A 45 20.98 -6.93 -11.93
N ILE A 46 20.66 -6.98 -13.22
CA ILE A 46 20.39 -8.24 -13.93
C ILE A 46 21.60 -9.20 -13.91
N HIS A 47 22.81 -8.66 -13.82
CA HIS A 47 24.05 -9.42 -13.73
C HIS A 47 24.42 -9.80 -12.29
N GLN A 48 23.79 -9.18 -11.30
CA GLN A 48 23.97 -9.47 -9.87
C GLN A 48 22.59 -9.61 -9.20
N PRO A 49 21.82 -10.65 -9.53
CA PRO A 49 20.42 -10.79 -9.11
C PRO A 49 20.23 -11.07 -7.61
N LEU A 50 21.32 -11.23 -6.87
CA LEU A 50 21.35 -11.42 -5.42
C LEU A 50 21.75 -10.15 -4.67
N ASP A 51 22.11 -9.10 -5.41
CA ASP A 51 22.53 -7.82 -4.85
C ASP A 51 21.48 -6.76 -5.18
N HIS A 52 21.02 -6.09 -4.13
CA HIS A 52 19.93 -5.15 -4.18
C HIS A 52 20.25 -3.92 -3.35
N VAL A 53 19.83 -2.76 -3.83
CA VAL A 53 19.83 -1.53 -3.04
C VAL A 53 18.39 -1.11 -2.81
N ILE A 54 18.02 -0.98 -1.55
CA ILE A 54 16.69 -0.53 -1.14
C ILE A 54 16.83 0.91 -0.64
N ARG A 55 16.03 1.82 -1.18
CA ARG A 55 15.96 3.23 -0.76
C ARG A 55 14.57 3.57 -0.28
N PHE A 56 14.49 4.28 0.83
CA PHE A 56 13.23 4.76 1.41
C PHE A 56 13.16 6.27 1.34
N TYR A 57 11.98 6.76 0.96
CA TYR A 57 11.70 8.17 0.79
C TYR A 57 10.43 8.53 1.55
N ASN A 58 10.40 9.73 2.12
CA ASN A 58 9.16 10.32 2.64
C ASN A 58 8.34 10.96 1.49
N ASN A 59 7.18 11.53 1.82
CA ASN A 59 6.30 12.20 0.84
C ASN A 59 6.91 13.48 0.24
N ASP A 60 7.94 14.05 0.87
CA ASP A 60 8.69 15.20 0.37
C ASP A 60 9.83 14.79 -0.58
N ASN A 61 9.87 13.52 -1.02
CA ASN A 61 10.93 12.91 -1.82
C ASN A 61 12.32 12.96 -1.17
N THR A 62 12.39 13.16 0.15
CA THR A 62 13.65 13.13 0.90
C THR A 62 14.05 11.68 1.14
N LEU A 63 15.28 11.32 0.78
CA LEU A 63 15.87 10.03 1.10
C LEU A 63 16.08 9.93 2.62
N ILE A 64 15.37 9.01 3.27
CA ILE A 64 15.44 8.84 4.73
C ILE A 64 16.29 7.64 5.15
N TYR A 65 16.48 6.67 4.27
CA TYR A 65 17.24 5.45 4.56
C TYR A 65 17.67 4.74 3.28
N THR A 66 18.85 4.10 3.32
CA THR A 66 19.38 3.23 2.26
C THR A 66 19.98 1.98 2.87
N GLU A 67 19.74 0.83 2.24
CA GLU A 67 20.37 -0.43 2.62
C GLU A 67 20.74 -1.25 1.40
N THR A 68 21.92 -1.85 1.47
CA THR A 68 22.39 -2.83 0.49
C THR A 68 22.16 -4.24 1.06
N VAL A 69 21.39 -5.05 0.33
CA VAL A 69 21.12 -6.45 0.66
C VAL A 69 21.87 -7.32 -0.36
N THR A 70 22.76 -8.18 0.13
CA THR A 70 23.56 -9.09 -0.70
C THR A 70 23.24 -10.54 -0.39
N GLY A 71 23.48 -11.42 -1.36
CA GLY A 71 23.28 -12.87 -1.20
C GLY A 71 21.83 -13.35 -1.14
N MET A 72 20.85 -12.48 -1.43
CA MET A 72 19.43 -12.83 -1.40
C MET A 72 18.66 -12.23 -2.58
N LYS A 73 17.81 -13.04 -3.21
CA LYS A 73 16.88 -12.56 -4.24
C LYS A 73 15.61 -11.97 -3.64
N ILE A 74 15.32 -10.71 -3.96
CA ILE A 74 14.07 -10.03 -3.56
C ILE A 74 13.03 -10.13 -4.69
N ASN A 75 11.88 -10.75 -4.41
CA ASN A 75 10.80 -10.92 -5.38
C ASN A 75 9.59 -10.03 -5.04
N LEU A 76 9.48 -8.88 -5.70
CA LEU A 76 8.39 -7.92 -5.52
C LEU A 76 7.01 -8.42 -5.98
N LYS A 77 6.92 -9.53 -6.72
CA LYS A 77 5.62 -10.14 -7.06
C LYS A 77 4.94 -10.76 -5.83
N LYS A 78 5.70 -11.10 -4.79
CA LYS A 78 5.17 -11.71 -3.57
C LYS A 78 4.59 -10.64 -2.64
N LYS A 79 3.29 -10.73 -2.33
CA LYS A 79 2.61 -9.83 -1.38
C LYS A 79 3.34 -9.72 -0.03
N LYS A 80 3.86 -10.85 0.49
CA LYS A 80 4.63 -10.88 1.75
C LYS A 80 5.88 -9.99 1.71
N VAL A 81 6.56 -9.92 0.56
CA VAL A 81 7.74 -9.06 0.39
C VAL A 81 7.34 -7.58 0.42
N LYS A 82 6.28 -7.19 -0.30
CA LYS A 82 5.77 -5.81 -0.27
C LYS A 82 5.33 -5.38 1.14
N MET A 83 4.67 -6.27 1.88
CA MET A 83 4.29 -6.00 3.27
C MET A 83 5.51 -5.81 4.18
N LYS A 84 6.56 -6.62 4.02
CA LYS A 84 7.81 -6.45 4.77
C LYS A 84 8.47 -5.09 4.47
N LEU A 85 8.52 -4.71 3.20
CA LEU A 85 9.07 -3.41 2.77
C LEU A 85 8.25 -2.24 3.34
N LYS A 86 6.91 -2.36 3.38
CA LYS A 86 6.04 -1.37 4.05
C LYS A 86 6.39 -1.22 5.53
N ILE A 87 6.48 -2.32 6.27
CA ILE A 87 6.80 -2.30 7.72
C ILE A 87 8.20 -1.70 7.96
N ALA A 88 9.17 -2.05 7.12
CA ALA A 88 10.53 -1.50 7.20
C ALA A 88 10.55 0.02 6.94
N LEU A 89 9.79 0.49 5.94
CA LEU A 89 9.63 1.91 5.65
C LEU A 89 8.95 2.65 6.83
N GLU A 90 7.88 2.10 7.40
CA GLU A 90 7.19 2.71 8.56
C GLU A 90 8.13 2.83 9.77
N SER A 91 8.98 1.82 9.98
CA SER A 91 10.00 1.84 11.03
C SER A 91 11.08 2.89 10.77
N ALA A 92 11.54 3.00 9.51
CA ALA A 92 12.51 4.01 9.10
C ALA A 92 11.95 5.43 9.21
N LEU A 93 10.69 5.66 8.83
CA LEU A 93 9.98 6.93 8.99
C LEU A 93 9.87 7.32 10.47
N THR A 94 9.43 6.38 11.32
CA THR A 94 9.33 6.62 12.77
C THR A 94 10.70 6.98 13.37
N ALA A 95 11.75 6.29 12.96
CA ALA A 95 13.11 6.59 13.39
C ALA A 95 13.59 7.96 12.88
N TRP A 96 13.34 8.26 11.62
CA TRP A 96 13.73 9.53 11.00
C TRP A 96 12.99 10.72 11.64
N GLU A 97 11.70 10.58 11.94
CA GLU A 97 10.92 11.60 12.65
C GLU A 97 11.44 11.86 14.07
N LYS A 98 11.84 10.80 14.78
CA LYS A 98 12.47 10.91 16.11
C LYS A 98 13.85 11.55 16.05
N ASN A 99 14.61 11.32 14.98
CA ASN A 99 15.95 11.83 14.76
C ASN A 99 15.97 13.03 13.79
N LYS A 100 14.95 13.90 13.76
CA LYS A 100 15.03 15.20 13.05
C LYS A 100 16.12 16.14 13.60
N ILE A 101 16.87 15.69 14.61
CA ILE A 101 18.25 16.07 14.90
C ILE A 101 19.13 14.89 14.41
N PRO A 102 19.99 15.08 13.39
CA PRO A 102 20.61 13.96 12.67
C PRO A 102 21.62 13.19 13.55
N GLU A 103 21.34 11.91 13.81
CA GLU A 103 22.31 10.95 14.36
C GLU A 103 22.40 9.71 13.45
N GLU A 104 23.57 9.53 12.84
CA GLU A 104 23.92 8.39 11.96
C GLU A 104 23.96 7.03 12.70
N ASN A 105 23.90 5.93 11.93
CA ASN A 105 24.26 4.55 12.33
C ASN A 105 23.38 3.80 13.38
N LYS A 106 22.05 3.73 13.20
CA LYS A 106 21.15 2.97 14.10
C LYS A 106 20.68 1.57 13.62
N ALA A 107 21.24 1.02 12.53
CA ALA A 107 21.07 -0.39 12.11
C ALA A 107 19.61 -0.94 12.12
N TYR A 108 18.66 -0.17 11.60
CA TYR A 108 17.23 -0.50 11.70
C TYR A 108 16.80 -1.76 10.94
N VAL A 109 17.46 -2.10 9.84
CA VAL A 109 16.98 -3.19 8.99
C VAL A 109 17.63 -4.54 9.25
N SER A 110 18.91 -4.58 9.64
CA SER A 110 19.56 -5.83 10.05
C SER A 110 18.87 -6.51 11.25
N THR A 111 18.22 -5.73 12.11
CA THR A 111 17.46 -6.23 13.26
C THR A 111 16.13 -6.88 12.86
N ALA A 112 15.51 -6.45 11.76
CA ALA A 112 14.21 -6.95 11.31
C ALA A 112 14.26 -8.31 10.59
N PHE A 113 15.47 -8.78 10.25
CA PHE A 113 15.70 -10.03 9.53
C PHE A 113 16.30 -11.16 10.39
N ARG A 114 16.38 -10.95 11.71
CA ARG A 114 16.73 -12.00 12.68
C ARG A 114 15.54 -12.88 13.05
#